data_AF-A0A817VPT2-F1
#
_entry.id   AF-A0A817VPT2-F1
#
_cell.length_a   1.000
_cell.length_b   1.000
_cell.length_c   1.000
_cell.angle_alpha   90.00
_cell.angle_beta   90.00
_cell.angle_gamma   90.00
#
_symmetry.space_group_name_H-M   'P 1'
#
loop_
_entity.id
_entity.type
_entity.pdbx_description
1 polymer ?
#
loop_
_entity_poly.entity_id
_entity_poly.type
_entity_poly.pdbx_seq_one_letter_code
_entity_poly.pdbx_strand_id
1 'polypeptide(L)'
;MNRCDCLTALCGSILGILAFSFACTALSSRNWEIETHVDYFRSSSKYNQLHLSRIMSIFSLIFTFIGILASSYMIIKHFSKYWNLVAPGAYLLASFTLLLAMCEASRLIHHNGWPSHIYGTAFCLLLLATQVMVALSGKLIFSYK
;
A
#
# COMPACT_ATOMS: atom_id res chain seq x y z
N MET A 1 -20.68 15.28 -13.64
CA MET A 1 -19.34 15.52 -13.04
C MET A 1 -18.77 16.78 -13.64
N ASN A 2 -18.20 17.65 -12.82
CA ASN A 2 -17.34 18.70 -13.35
C ASN A 2 -16.10 18.05 -13.94
N ARG A 3 -15.49 18.66 -14.98
CA ARG A 3 -14.22 18.16 -15.55
C ARG A 3 -13.15 17.92 -14.47
N CYS A 4 -13.18 18.69 -13.39
CA CYS A 4 -12.30 18.55 -12.23
C CYS A 4 -12.46 17.21 -11.48
N ASP A 5 -13.68 16.70 -11.33
CA ASP A 5 -13.95 15.46 -10.58
C ASP A 5 -13.44 14.23 -11.35
N CYS A 6 -13.60 14.26 -12.68
CA CYS A 6 -13.11 13.23 -13.58
C CYS A 6 -11.58 13.17 -13.59
N LEU A 7 -10.94 14.34 -13.67
CA LEU A 7 -9.49 14.45 -13.65
C LEU A 7 -8.90 13.99 -12.31
N THR A 8 -9.61 14.27 -11.20
CA THR A 8 -9.21 13.83 -9.86
C THR A 8 -9.37 12.32 -9.71
N ALA A 9 -10.48 11.73 -10.18
CA ALA A 9 -10.68 10.28 -10.15
C ALA A 9 -9.64 9.55 -11.02
N LEU A 10 -9.30 10.09 -12.20
CA LEU A 10 -8.29 9.54 -13.09
C LEU A 10 -6.88 9.62 -12.48
N CYS A 11 -6.53 10.76 -11.88
CA CYS A 11 -5.30 10.92 -11.10
C CYS A 11 -5.28 9.93 -9.92
N GLY A 12 -6.43 9.74 -9.26
CA GLY A 12 -6.70 8.75 -8.23
C GLY A 12 -6.32 7.32 -8.66
N SER A 13 -6.84 6.87 -9.80
CA SER A 13 -6.55 5.54 -10.34
C SER A 13 -5.09 5.38 -10.74
N ILE A 14 -4.50 6.35 -11.45
CA ILE A 14 -3.11 6.24 -11.95
C ILE A 14 -2.11 6.18 -10.79
N LEU A 15 -2.22 7.10 -9.83
CA LEU A 15 -1.34 7.13 -8.67
C LEU A 15 -1.61 5.94 -7.73
N GLY A 16 -2.85 5.47 -7.63
CA GLY A 16 -3.19 4.24 -6.92
C GLY A 16 -2.50 3.01 -7.52
N ILE A 17 -2.51 2.88 -8.86
CA ILE A 17 -1.80 1.82 -9.58
C ILE A 17 -0.29 1.91 -9.32
N LEU A 18 0.29 3.12 -9.37
CA LEU A 18 1.72 3.32 -9.07
C LEU A 18 2.07 2.88 -7.64
N ALA A 19 1.27 3.27 -6.64
CA ALA A 19 1.47 2.86 -5.26
C ALA A 19 1.35 1.34 -5.09
N PHE A 20 0.38 0.71 -5.77
CA PHE A 20 0.23 -0.74 -5.79
C PHE A 20 1.44 -1.43 -6.41
N SER A 21 1.94 -0.93 -7.55
CA SER A 21 3.14 -1.45 -8.18
C SER A 21 4.36 -1.35 -7.28
N PHE A 22 4.58 -0.20 -6.63
CA PHE A 22 5.67 -0.05 -5.67
C PHE A 22 5.57 -1.01 -4.48
N ALA A 23 4.37 -1.19 -3.93
CA ALA A 23 4.14 -2.14 -2.84
C ALA A 23 4.42 -3.59 -3.29
N CYS A 24 3.92 -4.00 -4.46
CA CYS A 24 4.18 -5.32 -5.03
C CYS A 24 5.66 -5.54 -5.33
N THR A 25 6.35 -4.58 -5.95
CA THR A 25 7.79 -4.66 -6.24
C THR A 25 8.58 -4.75 -4.95
N ALA A 26 8.25 -3.95 -3.93
CA ALA A 26 8.93 -3.99 -2.65
C ALA A 26 8.77 -5.36 -1.99
N LEU A 27 7.53 -5.86 -1.88
CA LEU A 27 7.21 -7.13 -1.23
C LEU A 27 7.73 -8.36 -1.99
N SER A 28 7.87 -8.26 -3.32
CA SER A 28 8.44 -9.31 -4.17
C SER A 28 9.95 -9.18 -4.36
N SER A 29 10.57 -8.10 -3.85
CA SER A 29 12.00 -7.89 -4.04
C SER A 29 12.82 -8.88 -3.23
N ARG A 30 13.97 -9.30 -3.79
CA ARG A 30 15.00 -10.03 -3.04
C ARG A 30 15.70 -9.18 -1.98
N ASN A 31 15.37 -7.89 -1.91
CA ASN A 31 15.84 -6.99 -0.86
C ASN A 31 15.15 -7.27 0.50
N TRP A 32 14.55 -8.46 0.67
CA TRP A 32 14.15 -9.00 1.97
C TRP A 32 14.99 -10.21 2.40
N GLU A 33 15.99 -10.61 1.61
CA GLU A 33 16.82 -11.80 1.85
C GLU A 33 17.77 -11.60 3.05
N ILE A 34 17.42 -12.17 4.20
CA ILE A 34 18.27 -12.21 5.42
C ILE A 34 19.47 -13.16 5.24
N GLU A 35 19.25 -14.21 4.45
CA GLU A 35 20.23 -15.18 3.96
C GLU A 35 19.88 -15.43 2.49
N THR A 36 20.89 -15.76 1.67
CA THR A 36 20.95 -15.71 0.19
C THR A 36 19.80 -16.34 -0.63
N HIS A 37 18.72 -16.86 -0.03
CA HIS A 37 17.60 -17.49 -0.75
C HIS A 37 16.22 -17.42 -0.04
N VAL A 38 15.97 -16.47 0.87
CA VAL A 38 14.65 -16.38 1.54
C VAL A 38 13.91 -15.09 1.21
N ASP A 39 12.98 -15.18 0.25
CA ASP A 39 12.06 -14.09 -0.10
C ASP A 39 11.08 -13.78 1.04
N TYR A 40 10.56 -12.54 1.09
CA TYR A 40 9.64 -12.08 2.14
C TYR A 40 8.41 -13.00 2.33
N PHE A 41 7.87 -13.59 1.26
CA PHE A 41 6.74 -14.52 1.33
C PHE A 41 7.14 -16.00 1.43
N ARG A 42 8.41 -16.35 1.19
CA ARG A 42 8.84 -17.74 1.22
C ARG A 42 8.95 -18.19 2.67
N SER A 43 8.21 -19.24 3.01
CA SER A 43 8.15 -19.77 4.37
C SER A 43 9.37 -20.63 4.65
N SER A 44 10.27 -20.13 5.51
CA SER A 44 11.16 -20.98 6.30
C SER A 44 10.70 -20.91 7.75
N SER A 45 10.71 -22.04 8.47
CA SER A 45 10.20 -22.15 9.85
C SER A 45 10.84 -21.14 10.82
N LYS A 46 12.05 -20.66 10.49
CA LYS A 46 12.80 -19.62 11.21
C LYS A 46 12.15 -18.23 11.17
N TYR A 47 11.28 -17.95 10.18
CA TYR A 47 10.65 -16.65 9.93
C TYR A 47 9.14 -16.64 10.17
N ASN A 48 8.62 -17.61 10.93
CA ASN A 48 7.20 -17.69 11.29
C ASN A 48 6.71 -16.42 12.03
N GLN A 49 7.63 -15.69 12.65
CA GLN A 49 7.36 -14.43 13.35
C GLN A 49 6.92 -13.28 12.42
N LEU A 50 7.24 -13.36 11.11
CA LEU A 50 6.82 -12.35 10.12
C LEU A 50 5.38 -12.55 9.62
N HIS A 51 4.65 -13.57 10.10
CA HIS A 51 3.29 -13.85 9.64
C HIS A 51 2.35 -12.65 9.76
N LEU A 52 2.40 -11.93 10.87
CA LEU A 52 1.54 -10.76 11.09
C LEU A 52 1.84 -9.65 10.09
N SER A 53 3.12 -9.33 9.87
CA SER A 53 3.57 -8.34 8.88
C SER A 53 3.13 -8.71 7.46
N ARG A 54 3.23 -9.99 7.09
CA ARG A 54 2.77 -10.50 5.78
C ARG A 54 1.26 -10.35 5.60
N ILE A 55 0.48 -10.73 6.61
CA ILE A 55 -0.98 -10.61 6.58
C ILE A 55 -1.41 -9.15 6.44
N MET A 56 -0.79 -8.24 7.21
CA MET A 56 -1.07 -6.81 7.12
C MET A 56 -0.70 -6.23 5.75
N SER A 57 0.41 -6.69 5.16
CA SER A 57 0.80 -6.30 3.79
C SER A 57 -0.22 -6.76 2.74
N ILE A 58 -0.76 -7.99 2.87
CA ILE A 58 -1.81 -8.51 1.98
C ILE A 58 -3.08 -7.66 2.11
N PHE A 59 -3.51 -7.36 3.34
CA PHE A 59 -4.67 -6.48 3.55
C PHE A 59 -4.47 -5.11 2.92
N SER A 60 -3.29 -4.53 3.04
CA SER A 60 -2.96 -3.26 2.39
C SER A 60 -3.11 -3.33 0.86
N LEU A 61 -2.60 -4.40 0.22
CA LEU A 61 -2.76 -4.60 -1.22
C LEU A 61 -4.23 -4.72 -1.63
N ILE A 62 -5.03 -5.46 -0.85
CA ILE A 62 -6.48 -5.61 -1.09
C ILE A 62 -7.18 -4.24 -1.01
N PHE A 63 -6.93 -3.46 0.04
CA PHE A 63 -7.53 -2.14 0.19
C PHE A 63 -7.09 -1.17 -0.91
N THR A 64 -5.82 -1.20 -1.31
CA THR A 64 -5.31 -0.40 -2.44
C THR A 64 -6.06 -0.75 -3.72
N PHE A 65 -6.26 -2.05 -3.99
CA PHE A 65 -7.01 -2.52 -5.15
C PHE A 65 -8.47 -2.09 -5.13
N ILE A 66 -9.14 -2.16 -3.97
CA ILE A 66 -10.49 -1.64 -3.79
C ILE A 66 -10.54 -0.14 -4.07
N GLY A 67 -9.54 0.63 -3.60
CA GLY A 67 -9.42 2.07 -3.89
C GLY A 67 -9.28 2.36 -5.39
N ILE A 68 -8.49 1.58 -6.11
CA ILE A 68 -8.31 1.70 -7.56
C ILE A 68 -9.62 1.39 -8.29
N LEU A 69 -10.30 0.30 -7.92
CA LEU A 69 -11.59 -0.06 -8.51
C LEU A 69 -12.64 1.02 -8.26
N ALA A 70 -12.76 1.51 -7.03
CA ALA A 70 -13.68 2.58 -6.68
C ALA A 70 -13.37 3.86 -7.48
N SER A 71 -12.09 4.24 -7.57
CA SER A 71 -11.65 5.41 -8.34
C SER A 71 -11.99 5.29 -9.82
N SER A 72 -11.73 4.12 -10.40
CA SER A 72 -11.98 3.84 -11.81
C SER A 72 -13.48 3.75 -12.12
N TYR A 73 -14.25 3.23 -11.17
CA TYR A 73 -15.70 3.15 -11.30
C TYR A 73 -16.37 4.53 -11.30
N MET A 74 -15.85 5.48 -10.51
CA MET A 74 -16.32 6.86 -10.52
C MET A 74 -16.04 7.59 -11.85
N ILE A 75 -15.03 7.15 -12.62
CA ILE A 75 -14.77 7.69 -13.97
C ILE A 75 -15.90 7.27 -14.92
N ILE A 76 -16.40 6.03 -14.78
CA ILE A 76 -17.35 5.42 -15.71
C ILE A 76 -18.80 5.79 -15.38
N LYS A 77 -19.17 5.88 -14.10
CA LYS A 77 -20.55 6.15 -13.67
C LYS A 77 -20.65 7.35 -12.73
N HIS A 78 -21.64 8.19 -12.97
CA HIS A 78 -22.04 9.25 -12.03
C HIS A 78 -22.71 8.63 -10.81
N PHE A 79 -21.96 8.42 -9.72
CA PHE A 79 -22.48 7.85 -8.49
C PHE A 79 -22.83 8.89 -7.42
N SER A 80 -23.69 8.42 -6.52
CA SER A 80 -24.13 9.07 -5.28
C SER A 80 -22.97 9.44 -4.35
N LYS A 81 -23.15 10.50 -3.55
CA LYS A 81 -22.18 11.05 -2.56
C LYS A 81 -21.50 10.00 -1.68
N TYR A 82 -22.15 8.86 -1.40
CA TYR A 82 -21.57 7.79 -0.58
C TYR A 82 -20.34 7.13 -1.20
N TRP A 83 -20.27 7.02 -2.54
CA TRP A 83 -19.12 6.41 -3.22
C TRP A 83 -17.87 7.30 -3.21
N ASN A 84 -18.05 8.61 -3.06
CA ASN A 84 -16.96 9.56 -2.99
C ASN A 84 -16.04 9.36 -1.77
N LEU A 85 -16.52 8.67 -0.73
CA LEU A 85 -15.73 8.34 0.46
C LEU A 85 -15.11 6.94 0.43
N VAL A 86 -15.60 6.06 -0.44
CA VAL A 86 -15.12 4.67 -0.52
C VAL A 86 -13.68 4.63 -1.02
N ALA A 87 -13.39 5.33 -2.12
CA ALA A 87 -12.03 5.41 -2.66
C ALA A 87 -11.02 6.00 -1.66
N PRO A 88 -11.20 7.23 -1.12
CA PRO A 88 -10.25 7.78 -0.16
C PRO A 88 -10.14 6.97 1.13
N GLY A 89 -11.26 6.41 1.63
CA GLY A 89 -11.26 5.56 2.81
C GLY A 89 -10.43 4.29 2.60
N ALA A 90 -10.56 3.64 1.45
CA ALA A 90 -9.79 2.46 1.09
C ALA A 90 -8.28 2.76 1.02
N TYR A 91 -7.87 3.87 0.40
CA TYR A 91 -6.45 4.26 0.36
C TYR A 91 -5.88 4.62 1.74
N LEU A 92 -6.68 5.25 2.61
CA LEU A 92 -6.28 5.54 4.00
C LEU A 92 -6.04 4.24 4.77
N LEU A 93 -6.97 3.29 4.67
CA LEU A 93 -6.87 1.99 5.34
C LEU A 93 -5.69 1.17 4.79
N ALA A 94 -5.46 1.23 3.48
CA ALA A 94 -4.30 0.61 2.83
C ALA A 94 -2.99 1.17 3.37
N SER A 95 -2.88 2.50 3.51
CA SER A 95 -1.68 3.14 4.04
C SER A 95 -1.43 2.80 5.51
N PHE A 96 -2.48 2.75 6.32
CA PHE A 96 -2.37 2.42 7.75
C PHE A 96 -1.94 0.97 7.96
N THR A 97 -2.56 0.03 7.24
CA THR A 97 -2.20 -1.40 7.30
C THR A 97 -0.79 -1.66 6.77
N LEU A 98 -0.34 -0.93 5.74
CA LEU A 98 1.04 -1.02 5.24
C LEU A 98 2.05 -0.53 6.29
N LEU A 99 1.75 0.61 6.93
CA LEU A 99 2.61 1.17 7.97
C LEU A 99 2.74 0.21 9.16
N LEU A 100 1.64 -0.42 9.59
CA LEU A 100 1.67 -1.44 10.64
C LEU A 100 2.52 -2.65 10.24
N ALA A 101 2.41 -3.11 8.98
CA ALA A 101 3.24 -4.19 8.47
C ALA A 101 4.74 -3.85 8.54
N MET A 102 5.10 -2.62 8.16
CA MET A 102 6.48 -2.12 8.22
C MET A 102 6.98 -1.99 9.66
N CYS A 103 6.16 -1.47 10.57
CA CYS A 103 6.50 -1.35 11.99
C CYS A 103 6.79 -2.73 12.59
N GLU A 104 5.93 -3.73 12.36
CA GLU A 104 6.17 -5.09 12.86
C GLU A 104 7.43 -5.71 12.25
N ALA A 105 7.65 -5.56 10.94
CA ALA A 105 8.87 -6.02 10.30
C ALA A 105 10.12 -5.37 10.92
N SER A 106 10.10 -4.06 11.13
CA SER A 106 11.22 -3.32 11.72
C SER A 106 11.51 -3.72 13.17
N ARG A 107 10.46 -3.97 13.97
CA ARG A 107 10.57 -4.44 15.36
C ARG A 107 11.24 -5.82 15.42
N LEU A 108 10.83 -6.72 14.54
CA LEU A 108 11.41 -8.07 14.43
C LEU A 108 12.87 -8.04 13.96
N ILE A 109 13.17 -7.20 12.97
CA ILE A 109 14.54 -6.99 12.47
C ILE A 109 15.45 -6.49 13.59
N HIS A 110 15.01 -5.48 14.34
CA HIS A 110 15.78 -4.90 15.44
C HIS A 110 16.00 -5.91 16.57
N HIS A 111 14.95 -6.62 16.96
CA HIS A 111 15.02 -7.60 18.05
C HIS A 111 15.89 -8.81 17.72
N ASN A 112 15.90 -9.26 16.46
CA ASN A 112 16.67 -10.42 16.03
C ASN A 112 18.09 -10.07 15.55
N GLY A 113 18.48 -8.80 15.58
CA GLY A 113 19.82 -8.33 15.18
C GLY A 113 20.12 -8.53 13.69
N TRP A 114 19.09 -8.56 12.83
CA TRP A 114 19.29 -8.77 11.40
C TRP A 114 19.93 -7.53 10.73
N PRO A 115 20.72 -7.72 9.66
CA PRO A 115 21.43 -6.61 9.03
C PRO A 115 20.46 -5.59 8.42
N SER A 116 20.54 -4.34 8.88
CA SER A 116 19.63 -3.25 8.49
C SER A 116 19.75 -2.81 7.02
N HIS A 117 20.90 -3.06 6.39
CA HIS A 117 21.16 -2.68 4.99
C HIS A 117 20.40 -3.53 3.97
N ILE A 118 19.91 -4.70 4.38
CA ILE A 118 19.20 -5.63 3.49
C ILE A 118 17.85 -5.06 3.05
N TYR A 119 17.19 -4.28 3.92
CA TYR A 119 15.78 -3.87 3.72
C TYR A 119 15.58 -2.41 3.32
N GLY A 120 16.65 -1.61 3.24
CA GLY A 120 16.54 -0.17 3.06
C GLY A 120 15.75 0.21 1.81
N THR A 121 16.00 -0.45 0.69
CA THR A 121 15.31 -0.17 -0.59
C THR A 121 13.85 -0.61 -0.58
N ALA A 122 13.53 -1.78 -0.02
CA ALA A 122 12.15 -2.25 0.11
C ALA A 122 11.34 -1.36 1.06
N PHE A 123 11.90 -0.97 2.21
CA PHE A 123 11.27 -0.02 3.14
C PHE A 123 11.07 1.35 2.50
N CYS A 124 12.04 1.88 1.75
CA CYS A 124 11.89 3.14 1.03
C CYS A 124 10.74 3.09 0.01
N LEU A 125 10.62 2.00 -0.75
CA LEU A 125 9.52 1.81 -1.70
C LEU A 125 8.16 1.72 -0.99
N LEU A 126 8.08 1.03 0.15
CA LEU A 126 6.86 0.95 0.94
C LEU A 126 6.49 2.29 1.60
N LEU A 127 7.46 3.06 2.08
CA LEU A 127 7.23 4.44 2.57
C LEU A 127 6.70 5.33 1.45
N LEU A 128 7.29 5.24 0.26
CA LEU A 128 6.82 5.99 -0.91
C LEU A 128 5.38 5.59 -1.27
N ALA A 129 5.07 4.29 -1.30
CA ALA A 129 3.72 3.80 -1.55
C ALA A 129 2.72 4.33 -0.51
N THR A 130 3.10 4.31 0.78
CA THR A 130 2.29 4.85 1.89
C THR A 130 2.01 6.35 1.70
N GLN A 131 3.04 7.14 1.38
CA GLN A 131 2.90 8.58 1.15
C GLN A 131 1.99 8.89 -0.03
N VAL A 132 2.12 8.14 -1.13
CA VAL A 132 1.24 8.29 -2.30
C VAL A 132 -0.20 7.99 -1.92
N MET A 133 -0.48 6.89 -1.20
CA MET A 133 -1.83 6.53 -0.76
C MET A 133 -2.45 7.58 0.16
N VAL A 134 -1.69 8.13 1.11
CA VAL A 134 -2.15 9.21 2.02
C VAL A 134 -2.45 10.50 1.24
N ALA A 135 -1.53 10.92 0.37
CA ALA A 135 -1.72 12.12 -0.46
C ALA A 135 -2.95 11.98 -1.35
N LEU A 136 -3.18 10.79 -1.90
CA LEU A 136 -4.31 10.47 -2.74
C LEU A 136 -5.64 10.50 -1.97
N SER A 137 -5.65 9.89 -0.79
CA SER A 137 -6.81 9.93 0.10
C SER A 137 -7.18 11.37 0.46
N GLY A 138 -6.21 12.19 0.87
CA GLY A 138 -6.42 13.61 1.15
C GLY A 138 -6.99 14.36 -0.06
N LYS A 139 -6.37 14.22 -1.22
CA LYS A 139 -6.82 14.90 -2.45
C LYS A 139 -8.24 14.52 -2.83
N LEU A 140 -8.60 13.23 -2.76
CA LEU A 140 -9.96 12.77 -3.04
C LEU A 140 -10.97 13.33 -2.01
N ILE A 141 -10.65 13.34 -0.72
CA ILE A 141 -11.54 13.92 0.32
C ILE A 141 -11.81 15.41 0.05
N PHE A 142 -10.79 16.18 -0.30
CA PHE A 142 -10.95 17.62 -0.57
C PHE A 142 -11.67 17.91 -1.88
N SER A 143 -11.48 17.09 -2.91
CA SER A 143 -12.14 17.27 -4.20
C SER A 143 -13.62 16.88 -4.20
N TYR A 144 -14.10 16.09 -3.23
CA TYR A 144 -15.49 15.66 -3.14
C TYR A 144 -16.34 16.39 -2.09
N LYS A 145 -15.81 17.47 -1.49
CA LYS A 145 -16.59 18.44 -0.70
C LYS A 145 -17.39 19.36 -1.59
#